data_AF-A0A1Q2YEL3-F1
#
_entry.id   AF-A0A1Q2YEL3-F1
#
_cell.length_a   1.000
_cell.length_b   1.000
_cell.length_c   1.000
_cell.angle_alpha   90.00
_cell.angle_beta   90.00
_cell.angle_gamma   90.00
#
_symmetry.space_group_name_H-M   'P 1'
#
loop_
_entity.id
_entity.type
_entity.pdbx_description
1 polymer ?
#
loop_
_entity_poly.entity_id
_entity_poly.type
_entity_poly.pdbx_seq_one_letter_code
_entity_poly.pdbx_strand_id
1 'polypeptide(L)'
;MVVQNPNNWHWVDKNCIDWARAYFVEKLGSISAEDADSHINVKLTTVKSLKGDCEVCQRKGKVISLFDMALEANYESSSGHKGVITVPEIMYDTEPDEYQFNLDDRVDEPSRVLIRSKIVPQIRKVLEDFGPTLINVHGSDIQVNESQVMSTFTKGNQNLTYMKPVVKEKTTFNKGESETNAKKATPLPEYAQKYNISSLHLSSEFNTSAEQLYITLLDPQRVSLWTRSPPGGIEPKVGAEFKLFGGGVEGKILRLVENKEIEMLWRLSSWKEGHYVKILFKLNQGQNETLMDVDMNGVPIGEEELVEGNFKDKYFRAIKLTFGFGAVL
;
A
#
# COMPACT_ATOMS: atom_id res chain seq x y z
N MET A 1 -18.44 26.87 -8.82
CA MET A 1 -18.28 26.96 -7.36
C MET A 1 -16.83 27.39 -7.12
N VAL A 2 -16.57 28.53 -6.49
CA VAL A 2 -15.18 28.97 -6.24
C VAL A 2 -14.65 28.13 -5.09
N VAL A 3 -13.70 27.23 -5.38
CA VAL A 3 -13.04 26.42 -4.36
C VAL A 3 -12.26 27.37 -3.45
N GLN A 4 -12.73 27.56 -2.21
CA GLN A 4 -12.04 28.39 -1.22
C GLN A 4 -10.89 27.58 -0.60
N ASN A 5 -9.81 27.38 -1.37
CA ASN A 5 -8.61 26.67 -0.93
C ASN A 5 -7.36 27.53 -1.20
N PRO A 6 -7.02 28.49 -0.30
CA PRO A 6 -5.88 29.37 -0.47
C PRO A 6 -4.60 28.59 -0.74
N ASN A 7 -3.87 28.99 -1.79
CA ASN A 7 -2.63 28.35 -2.23
C ASN A 7 -2.74 26.85 -2.53
N ASN A 8 -3.95 26.31 -2.75
CA ASN A 8 -4.15 24.89 -2.99
C ASN A 8 -3.63 23.97 -1.86
N TRP A 9 -3.59 24.47 -0.62
CA TRP A 9 -2.93 23.81 0.50
C TRP A 9 -3.76 22.69 1.14
N HIS A 10 -5.04 22.95 1.37
CA HIS A 10 -5.93 22.06 2.11
C HIS A 10 -6.37 20.87 1.27
N TRP A 11 -6.77 19.80 1.97
CA TRP A 11 -7.39 18.64 1.34
C TRP A 11 -8.70 19.04 0.70
N VAL A 12 -8.88 18.65 -0.56
CA VAL A 12 -10.16 18.72 -1.29
C VAL A 12 -10.32 17.41 -2.02
N ASP A 13 -11.44 16.75 -1.79
CA ASP A 13 -11.86 15.54 -2.47
C ASP A 13 -12.99 15.85 -3.46
N LYS A 14 -12.99 15.10 -4.56
CA LYS A 14 -14.09 15.06 -5.52
C LYS A 14 -14.40 13.61 -5.83
N ASN A 15 -15.62 13.20 -5.50
CA ASN A 15 -16.12 11.90 -5.89
C ASN A 15 -16.31 11.82 -7.42
N CYS A 16 -15.76 10.77 -8.01
CA CYS A 16 -15.72 10.51 -9.44
C CYS A 16 -16.30 9.12 -9.80
N ILE A 17 -17.01 8.45 -8.89
CA ILE A 17 -17.51 7.07 -9.13
C ILE A 17 -18.48 6.97 -10.30
N ASP A 18 -19.35 7.97 -10.47
CA ASP A 18 -20.30 8.00 -11.59
C ASP A 18 -19.60 8.25 -12.93
N TRP A 19 -18.55 9.09 -12.92
CA TRP A 19 -17.70 9.29 -14.09
C TRP A 19 -16.93 8.01 -14.44
N ALA A 20 -16.36 7.34 -13.44
CA ALA A 20 -15.66 6.06 -13.64
C ALA A 20 -16.57 5.00 -14.24
N ARG A 21 -17.83 4.92 -13.79
CA ARG A 21 -18.84 4.03 -14.38
C ARG A 21 -19.06 4.34 -15.87
N ALA A 22 -19.24 5.61 -16.23
CA ALA A 22 -19.41 6.01 -17.63
C ALA A 22 -18.16 5.70 -18.47
N TYR A 23 -16.97 5.97 -17.94
CA TYR A 23 -15.69 5.68 -18.57
C TYR A 23 -15.54 4.19 -18.91
N PHE A 24 -15.79 3.30 -17.95
CA PHE A 24 -15.68 1.86 -18.18
C PHE A 24 -16.76 1.34 -19.14
N VAL A 25 -17.98 1.88 -19.11
CA VAL A 25 -19.02 1.53 -20.10
C VAL A 25 -18.56 1.87 -21.51
N GLU A 26 -18.00 3.06 -21.73
CA GLU A 26 -17.51 3.48 -23.04
C GLU A 26 -16.30 2.64 -23.50
N LYS A 27 -15.26 2.54 -22.67
CA LYS A 27 -14.00 1.88 -23.07
C LYS A 27 -14.15 0.37 -23.22
N LEU A 28 -14.81 -0.29 -22.28
CA LEU A 28 -14.96 -1.75 -22.33
C LEU A 28 -15.95 -2.18 -23.40
N GLY A 29 -16.99 -1.40 -23.69
CA GLY A 29 -17.96 -1.70 -24.74
C GLY A 29 -17.37 -1.76 -26.16
N SER A 30 -16.17 -1.19 -26.34
CA SER A 30 -15.41 -1.23 -27.60
C SER A 30 -14.50 -2.47 -27.75
N ILE A 31 -14.34 -3.27 -26.70
CA ILE A 31 -13.41 -4.41 -26.69
C ILE A 31 -14.10 -5.64 -27.30
N SER A 32 -13.46 -6.18 -28.34
CA SER A 32 -13.80 -7.46 -28.93
C SER A 32 -12.54 -8.18 -29.41
N ALA A 33 -12.62 -9.49 -29.55
CA ALA A 33 -11.59 -10.32 -30.13
C ALA A 33 -12.23 -11.38 -31.03
N GLU A 34 -11.52 -11.75 -32.08
CA GLU A 34 -11.90 -12.82 -32.99
C GLU A 34 -10.69 -13.73 -33.19
N ASP A 35 -10.94 -15.03 -33.22
CA ASP A 35 -9.98 -16.04 -33.60
C ASP A 35 -10.34 -16.58 -34.98
N ALA A 36 -9.46 -16.30 -35.95
CA ALA A 36 -9.67 -16.65 -37.36
C ALA A 36 -9.66 -18.17 -37.58
N ASP A 37 -8.98 -18.93 -36.72
CA ASP A 37 -8.82 -20.38 -36.87
C ASP A 37 -10.02 -21.15 -36.29
N SER A 38 -10.64 -20.65 -35.22
CA SER A 38 -11.79 -21.27 -34.57
C SER A 38 -13.14 -20.67 -34.97
N HIS A 39 -13.16 -19.58 -35.74
CA HIS A 39 -14.35 -18.78 -36.11
C HIS A 39 -15.16 -18.30 -34.90
N ILE A 40 -14.50 -18.16 -33.75
CA ILE A 40 -15.12 -17.70 -32.50
C ILE A 40 -14.79 -16.23 -32.29
N ASN A 41 -15.82 -15.45 -31.98
CA ASN A 41 -15.67 -14.08 -31.52
C ASN A 41 -16.13 -13.95 -30.08
N VAL A 42 -15.50 -13.06 -29.33
CA VAL A 42 -15.93 -12.68 -27.99
C VAL A 42 -15.96 -11.16 -27.91
N LYS A 43 -17.06 -10.62 -27.38
CA LYS A 43 -17.25 -9.18 -27.20
C LYS A 43 -17.73 -8.87 -25.78
N LEU A 44 -17.21 -7.79 -25.20
CA LEU A 44 -17.77 -7.23 -23.97
C LEU A 44 -19.04 -6.45 -24.31
N THR A 45 -20.12 -6.69 -23.57
CA THR A 45 -21.43 -6.09 -23.85
C THR A 45 -21.76 -4.95 -22.92
N THR A 46 -21.71 -5.19 -21.61
CA THR A 46 -22.17 -4.24 -20.60
C THR A 46 -21.33 -4.34 -19.34
N VAL A 47 -21.08 -3.22 -18.68
CA VAL A 47 -20.58 -3.21 -17.31
C VAL A 47 -21.75 -3.56 -16.39
N LYS A 48 -21.67 -4.73 -15.76
CA LYS A 48 -22.72 -5.25 -14.87
C LYS A 48 -22.72 -4.53 -13.54
N SER A 49 -21.53 -4.30 -12.97
CA SER A 49 -21.38 -3.50 -11.75
C SER A 49 -19.99 -2.90 -11.65
N LEU A 50 -19.93 -1.70 -11.10
CA LEU A 50 -18.72 -1.06 -10.61
C LEU A 50 -19.02 -0.62 -9.18
N LYS A 51 -18.30 -1.19 -8.20
CA LYS A 51 -18.47 -0.92 -6.77
C LYS A 51 -17.15 -0.46 -6.18
N GLY A 52 -17.21 0.27 -5.08
CA GLY A 52 -16.04 0.84 -4.42
C GLY A 52 -16.01 2.35 -4.59
N ASP A 53 -14.85 2.92 -4.30
CA ASP A 53 -14.64 4.35 -4.19
C ASP A 53 -13.68 4.83 -5.27
N CYS A 54 -13.93 6.04 -5.78
CA CYS A 54 -13.12 6.65 -6.81
C CYS A 54 -13.17 8.16 -6.63
N GLU A 55 -12.03 8.73 -6.27
CA GLU A 55 -11.90 10.12 -5.89
C GLU A 55 -10.66 10.74 -6.50
N VAL A 56 -10.79 12.00 -6.88
CA VAL A 56 -9.64 12.87 -7.19
C VAL A 56 -9.48 13.83 -6.04
N CYS A 57 -8.28 13.82 -5.48
CA CYS A 57 -7.96 14.56 -4.27
C CYS A 57 -6.83 15.54 -4.55
N GLN A 58 -6.83 16.64 -3.83
CA GLN A 58 -5.73 17.59 -3.83
C GLN A 58 -5.20 17.81 -2.43
N ARG A 59 -3.87 17.80 -2.27
CA ARG A 59 -3.22 18.18 -1.01
C ARG A 59 -1.92 18.93 -1.28
N LYS A 60 -1.70 20.06 -0.61
CA LYS A 60 -0.44 20.84 -0.69
C LYS A 60 -0.02 21.16 -2.15
N GLY A 61 -0.97 21.46 -3.01
CA GLY A 61 -0.76 21.78 -4.42
C GLY A 61 -0.62 20.58 -5.35
N LYS A 62 -0.61 19.35 -4.83
CA LYS A 62 -0.55 18.11 -5.64
C LYS A 62 -1.95 17.54 -5.86
N VAL A 63 -2.25 17.09 -7.07
CA VAL A 63 -3.43 16.27 -7.37
C VAL A 63 -3.03 14.81 -7.33
N ILE A 64 -3.84 13.98 -6.69
CA ILE A 64 -3.70 12.53 -6.64
C ILE A 64 -5.07 11.91 -6.94
N SER A 65 -5.08 10.74 -7.55
CA SER A 65 -6.28 9.90 -7.62
C SER A 65 -6.17 8.81 -6.57
N LEU A 66 -7.27 8.56 -5.87
CA LEU A 66 -7.42 7.44 -4.95
C LEU A 66 -8.67 6.70 -5.40
N PHE A 67 -8.49 5.48 -5.84
CA PHE A 67 -9.59 4.61 -6.20
C PHE A 67 -9.30 3.20 -5.73
N ASP A 68 -10.35 2.51 -5.32
CA ASP A 68 -10.39 1.10 -5.00
C ASP A 68 -11.76 0.59 -5.47
N MET A 69 -11.77 -0.14 -6.58
CA MET A 69 -12.98 -0.56 -7.24
C MET A 69 -12.97 -2.04 -7.60
N ALA A 70 -14.15 -2.65 -7.55
CA ALA A 70 -14.42 -3.96 -8.11
C ALA A 70 -15.31 -3.81 -9.35
N LEU A 71 -14.92 -4.44 -10.46
CA LEU A 71 -15.59 -4.35 -11.75
C LEU A 71 -16.09 -5.73 -12.19
N GLU A 72 -17.36 -5.79 -12.61
CA GLU A 72 -17.93 -6.95 -13.31
C GLU A 72 -18.39 -6.51 -14.70
N ALA A 73 -17.92 -7.19 -15.75
CA ALA A 73 -18.29 -6.93 -17.14
C ALA A 73 -18.87 -8.19 -17.80
N ASN A 74 -20.02 -8.06 -18.45
CA ASN A 74 -20.64 -9.14 -19.21
C ASN A 74 -19.92 -9.29 -20.56
N TYR A 75 -19.77 -10.54 -21.00
CA TYR A 75 -19.29 -10.87 -22.33
C TYR A 75 -20.26 -11.83 -23.03
N GLU A 76 -20.24 -11.80 -24.36
CA GLU A 76 -20.96 -12.74 -25.21
C GLU A 76 -19.99 -13.31 -26.26
N SER A 77 -20.13 -14.61 -26.50
CA SER A 77 -19.37 -15.36 -27.50
C SER A 77 -20.26 -15.80 -28.65
N SER A 78 -19.73 -15.86 -29.89
CA SER A 78 -20.45 -16.45 -31.02
C SER A 78 -20.76 -17.95 -30.84
N SER A 79 -20.11 -18.62 -29.88
CA SER A 79 -20.44 -19.98 -29.44
C SER A 79 -21.82 -20.08 -28.75
N GLY A 80 -22.47 -18.96 -28.46
CA GLY A 80 -23.73 -18.88 -27.72
C GLY A 80 -23.57 -18.77 -26.20
N HIS A 81 -22.32 -18.83 -25.70
CA HIS A 81 -22.02 -18.65 -24.29
C HIS A 81 -22.02 -17.16 -23.90
N LYS A 82 -22.59 -16.88 -22.73
CA LYS A 82 -22.60 -15.57 -22.09
C LYS A 82 -22.11 -15.71 -20.66
N GLY A 83 -21.25 -14.81 -20.22
CA GLY A 83 -20.67 -14.87 -18.89
C GLY A 83 -20.24 -13.51 -18.37
N VAL A 84 -19.50 -13.53 -17.26
CA VAL A 84 -19.02 -12.34 -16.57
C VAL A 84 -17.51 -12.46 -16.37
N ILE A 85 -16.78 -11.41 -16.74
CA ILE A 85 -15.39 -11.18 -16.33
C ILE A 85 -15.42 -10.30 -15.09
N THR A 86 -14.82 -10.77 -14.01
CA THR A 86 -14.72 -10.05 -12.74
C THR A 86 -13.28 -9.64 -12.49
N VAL A 87 -13.07 -8.35 -12.26
CA VAL A 87 -11.82 -7.78 -11.74
C VAL A 87 -12.11 -7.41 -10.29
N PRO A 88 -11.68 -8.21 -9.31
CA PRO A 88 -12.10 -8.05 -7.93
C PRO A 88 -11.53 -6.79 -7.28
N GLU A 89 -10.39 -6.31 -7.77
CA GLU A 89 -9.62 -5.23 -7.18
C GLU A 89 -8.97 -4.39 -8.27
N ILE A 90 -9.23 -3.09 -8.23
CA ILE A 90 -8.68 -2.06 -9.11
C ILE A 90 -8.30 -0.89 -8.21
N MET A 91 -7.04 -0.82 -7.79
CA MET A 91 -6.53 0.24 -6.92
C MET A 91 -5.61 1.21 -7.67
N TYR A 92 -5.42 2.39 -7.10
CA TYR A 92 -4.58 3.45 -7.67
C TYR A 92 -3.09 3.07 -7.75
N ASP A 93 -2.65 2.13 -6.93
CA ASP A 93 -1.29 1.60 -6.84
C ASP A 93 -1.11 0.20 -7.41
N THR A 94 -2.19 -0.45 -7.90
CA THR A 94 -2.10 -1.77 -8.55
C THR A 94 -1.27 -1.69 -9.83
N GLU A 95 -0.21 -2.49 -9.93
CA GLU A 95 0.58 -2.59 -11.15
C GLU A 95 -0.17 -3.37 -12.25
N PRO A 96 0.07 -3.09 -13.56
CA PRO A 96 -0.67 -3.73 -14.63
C PRO A 96 -0.66 -5.27 -14.58
N ASP A 97 0.43 -5.89 -14.17
CA ASP A 97 0.57 -7.34 -14.05
C ASP A 97 -0.08 -7.94 -12.80
N GLU A 98 -0.38 -7.13 -11.79
CA GLU A 98 -1.04 -7.56 -10.54
C GLU A 98 -2.56 -7.71 -10.69
N TYR A 99 -3.17 -7.08 -11.70
CA TYR A 99 -4.61 -7.21 -11.95
C TYR A 99 -5.03 -8.67 -12.16
N GLN A 100 -5.99 -9.11 -11.34
CA GLN A 100 -6.59 -10.43 -11.41
C GLN A 100 -7.87 -10.42 -12.26
N PHE A 101 -8.03 -11.44 -13.10
CA PHE A 101 -9.19 -11.59 -13.98
C PHE A 101 -9.85 -12.94 -13.76
N ASN A 102 -11.05 -12.93 -13.17
CA ASN A 102 -11.83 -14.12 -12.91
C ASN A 102 -12.90 -14.28 -13.99
N LEU A 103 -12.96 -15.48 -14.57
CA LEU A 103 -13.99 -15.89 -15.51
C LEU A 103 -14.99 -16.79 -14.80
N ASP A 104 -16.21 -16.86 -15.31
CA ASP A 104 -17.19 -17.80 -14.80
C ASP A 104 -16.82 -19.25 -15.14
N ASP A 105 -17.21 -20.18 -14.26
CA ASP A 105 -16.87 -21.60 -14.40
C ASP A 105 -17.48 -22.25 -15.65
N ARG A 106 -18.52 -21.67 -16.23
CA ARG A 106 -19.33 -22.24 -17.32
C ARG A 106 -18.89 -21.80 -18.72
N VAL A 107 -17.79 -21.06 -18.84
CA VAL A 107 -17.25 -20.67 -20.14
C VAL A 107 -16.69 -21.88 -20.90
N ASP A 108 -16.96 -21.95 -22.20
CA ASP A 108 -16.34 -22.94 -23.08
C ASP A 108 -14.83 -22.67 -23.26
N GLU A 109 -14.03 -23.71 -23.46
CA GLU A 109 -12.56 -23.58 -23.53
C GLU A 109 -12.06 -22.66 -24.65
N PRO A 110 -12.59 -22.73 -25.89
CA PRO A 110 -12.18 -21.80 -26.94
C PRO A 110 -12.39 -20.32 -26.56
N SER A 111 -13.56 -19.99 -26.01
CA SER A 111 -13.85 -18.64 -25.53
C SER A 111 -12.95 -18.25 -24.36
N ARG A 112 -12.65 -19.18 -23.45
CA ARG A 112 -11.71 -18.96 -22.32
C ARG A 112 -10.31 -18.58 -22.80
N VAL A 113 -9.78 -19.32 -23.77
CA VAL A 113 -8.46 -19.07 -24.35
C VAL A 113 -8.43 -17.71 -25.06
N LEU A 114 -9.46 -17.38 -25.84
CA LEU A 114 -9.55 -16.10 -26.54
C LEU A 114 -9.66 -14.92 -25.55
N ILE A 115 -10.45 -15.06 -24.50
CA ILE A 115 -10.59 -14.04 -23.46
C ILE A 115 -9.25 -13.78 -22.78
N ARG A 116 -8.55 -14.83 -22.33
CA ARG A 116 -7.26 -14.68 -21.64
C ARG A 116 -6.17 -14.12 -22.53
N SER A 117 -6.13 -14.51 -23.80
CA SER A 117 -5.05 -14.12 -24.72
C SER A 117 -5.25 -12.76 -25.40
N LYS A 118 -6.49 -12.34 -25.64
CA LYS A 118 -6.79 -11.12 -26.43
C LYS A 118 -7.65 -10.09 -25.71
N ILE A 119 -8.65 -10.50 -24.91
CA ILE A 119 -9.54 -9.57 -24.21
C ILE A 119 -8.88 -9.02 -22.94
N VAL A 120 -8.35 -9.89 -22.09
CA VAL A 120 -7.72 -9.50 -20.81
C VAL A 120 -6.58 -8.48 -21.00
N PRO A 121 -5.66 -8.62 -21.98
CA PRO A 121 -4.66 -7.58 -22.24
C PRO A 121 -5.25 -6.22 -22.63
N GLN A 122 -6.37 -6.20 -23.36
CA GLN A 122 -7.06 -4.96 -23.72
C GLN A 122 -7.71 -4.32 -22.48
N ILE A 123 -8.36 -5.11 -21.62
CA ILE A 123 -8.93 -4.60 -20.35
C ILE A 123 -7.81 -4.03 -19.47
N ARG A 124 -6.70 -4.76 -19.32
CA ARG A 124 -5.54 -4.30 -18.54
C ARG A 124 -5.03 -2.93 -19.01
N LYS A 125 -4.96 -2.70 -20.32
CA LYS A 125 -4.58 -1.40 -20.87
C LYS A 125 -5.56 -0.29 -20.49
N VAL A 126 -6.87 -0.57 -20.55
CA VAL A 126 -7.90 0.39 -20.11
C VAL A 126 -7.76 0.71 -18.62
N LEU A 127 -7.42 -0.29 -17.78
CA LEU A 127 -7.18 -0.08 -16.35
C LEU A 127 -5.91 0.76 -16.10
N GLU A 128 -4.81 0.50 -16.83
CA GLU A 128 -3.59 1.30 -16.72
C GLU A 128 -3.82 2.77 -17.13
N ASP A 129 -4.61 3.00 -18.20
CA ASP A 129 -4.92 4.34 -18.70
C ASP A 129 -5.93 5.09 -17.81
N PHE A 130 -6.66 4.39 -16.93
CA PHE A 130 -7.74 4.96 -16.12
C PHE A 130 -7.25 6.04 -15.14
N GLY A 131 -6.29 5.70 -14.27
CA GLY A 131 -5.81 6.59 -13.22
C GLY A 131 -5.28 7.93 -13.76
N PRO A 132 -4.45 7.94 -14.81
CA PRO A 132 -4.01 9.18 -15.40
C PRO A 132 -5.11 9.97 -16.12
N THR A 133 -6.03 9.29 -16.81
CA THR A 133 -7.17 9.96 -17.44
C THR A 133 -8.05 10.65 -16.40
N LEU A 134 -8.28 10.00 -15.27
CA LEU A 134 -9.05 10.52 -14.15
C LEU A 134 -8.47 11.84 -13.61
N ILE A 135 -7.15 11.90 -13.40
CA ILE A 135 -6.45 13.13 -12.97
C ILE A 135 -6.55 14.22 -14.05
N ASN A 136 -6.36 13.89 -15.33
CA ASN A 136 -6.39 14.88 -16.41
C ASN A 136 -7.78 15.51 -16.59
N VAL A 137 -8.84 14.73 -16.38
CA VAL A 137 -10.23 15.20 -16.57
C VAL A 137 -10.72 16.01 -15.37
N HIS A 138 -10.36 15.61 -14.15
CA HIS A 138 -10.96 16.18 -12.93
C HIS A 138 -9.99 16.95 -12.02
N GLY A 139 -8.68 16.87 -12.25
CA GLY A 139 -7.69 17.52 -11.39
C GLY A 139 -7.82 19.05 -11.36
N SER A 140 -8.23 19.65 -12.48
CA SER A 140 -8.46 21.11 -12.57
C SER A 140 -9.75 21.55 -11.86
N ASP A 141 -10.71 20.66 -11.65
CA ASP A 141 -12.00 20.99 -11.02
C ASP A 141 -11.84 21.34 -9.53
N ILE A 142 -10.78 20.81 -8.89
CA ILE A 142 -10.51 20.97 -7.46
C ILE A 142 -9.38 21.96 -7.16
N GLN A 143 -8.63 22.37 -8.19
CA GLN A 143 -7.50 23.30 -8.08
C GLN A 143 -7.87 24.74 -8.42
N VAL A 144 -7.37 25.67 -7.61
CA VAL A 144 -7.31 27.08 -7.97
C VAL A 144 -6.18 27.30 -8.99
N ASN A 145 -6.40 28.16 -9.99
CA ASN A 145 -5.42 28.46 -11.03
C ASN A 145 -4.07 28.94 -10.47
N GLU A 146 -3.00 28.60 -11.19
CA GLU A 146 -1.62 28.92 -10.82
C GLU A 146 -1.37 30.43 -10.58
N SER A 147 -2.10 31.30 -11.31
CA SER A 147 -2.03 32.75 -11.17
C SER A 147 -2.55 33.28 -9.83
N GLN A 148 -3.36 32.50 -9.12
CA GLN A 148 -3.94 32.83 -7.83
C GLN A 148 -3.18 32.17 -6.67
N VAL A 149 -2.14 31.40 -6.96
CA VAL A 149 -1.31 30.69 -5.98
C VAL A 149 -0.04 31.50 -5.70
N MET A 150 0.05 32.01 -4.47
CA MET A 150 1.14 32.88 -4.02
C MET A 150 2.32 32.09 -3.44
N SER A 151 2.10 30.84 -3.03
CA SER A 151 3.14 29.97 -2.48
C SER A 151 3.98 29.33 -3.58
N THR A 152 5.29 29.55 -3.56
CA THR A 152 6.25 28.93 -4.50
C THR A 152 6.26 27.41 -4.40
N PHE A 153 6.06 26.85 -3.19
CA PHE A 153 6.02 25.41 -2.95
C PHE A 153 4.82 24.75 -3.63
N THR A 154 3.61 25.29 -3.43
CA THR A 154 2.41 24.68 -4.01
C THR A 154 2.27 24.98 -5.49
N LYS A 155 2.84 26.09 -5.97
CA LYS A 155 2.98 26.40 -7.40
C LYS A 155 3.87 25.39 -8.12
N GLY A 156 5.01 25.02 -7.53
CA GLY A 156 5.89 23.98 -8.07
C GLY A 156 5.22 22.59 -8.18
N ASN A 157 4.21 22.33 -7.35
CA ASN A 157 3.45 21.07 -7.34
C ASN A 157 2.29 21.01 -8.34
N GLN A 158 1.95 22.11 -9.02
CA GLN A 158 0.83 22.18 -9.98
C GLN A 158 1.18 21.73 -11.40
N ASN A 159 2.42 21.32 -11.67
CA ASN A 159 2.74 20.68 -12.94
C ASN A 159 2.02 19.33 -13.01
N LEU A 160 0.99 19.26 -13.86
CA LEU A 160 0.06 18.15 -14.08
C LEU A 160 0.70 16.90 -14.73
N THR A 161 2.01 16.70 -14.59
CA THR A 161 2.71 15.57 -15.18
C THR A 161 2.78 14.41 -14.18
N TYR A 162 1.86 13.45 -14.36
CA TYR A 162 2.03 12.01 -14.13
C TYR A 162 3.13 11.63 -13.12
N MET A 163 2.76 11.49 -11.85
CA MET A 163 3.57 10.73 -10.91
C MET A 163 3.00 9.31 -10.83
N LYS A 164 3.53 8.38 -11.65
CA LYS A 164 3.81 7.04 -11.10
C LYS A 164 4.74 7.28 -9.90
N PRO A 165 4.56 6.61 -8.75
CA PRO A 165 5.50 6.72 -7.65
C PRO A 165 6.89 6.37 -8.19
N VAL A 166 7.79 7.37 -8.18
CA VAL A 166 9.16 7.18 -8.62
C VAL A 166 9.83 6.26 -7.60
N VAL A 167 9.95 4.99 -7.95
CA VAL A 167 11.02 4.12 -7.47
C VAL A 167 12.32 4.84 -7.82
N LYS A 168 13.06 5.31 -6.81
CA LYS A 168 14.42 5.80 -7.01
C LYS A 168 15.31 4.60 -7.31
N GLU A 169 15.47 4.27 -8.59
CA GLU A 169 16.58 3.45 -9.05
C GLU A 169 17.89 4.20 -8.80
N LYS A 170 18.80 3.59 -8.04
CA LYS A 170 20.23 3.91 -8.10
C LYS A 170 20.93 2.86 -8.95
N THR A 171 21.24 3.26 -10.18
CA THR A 171 22.46 3.00 -10.95
C THR A 171 23.16 1.65 -10.76
N THR A 172 23.09 0.88 -11.84
CA THR A 172 23.91 -0.25 -12.26
C THR A 172 25.42 -0.11 -12.01
N PHE A 173 25.98 -1.12 -11.33
CA PHE A 173 27.25 -1.74 -11.68
C PHE A 173 27.04 -3.26 -11.78
N ASN A 174 27.26 -3.77 -12.99
CA ASN A 174 27.49 -5.19 -13.37
C ASN A 174 28.46 -5.90 -12.39
N LYS A 175 28.51 -7.22 -12.20
CA LYS A 175 27.83 -8.42 -12.75
C LYS A 175 28.33 -9.59 -11.89
N GLY A 176 27.45 -10.53 -11.52
CA GLY A 176 27.80 -11.79 -10.86
C GLY A 176 26.56 -12.67 -10.72
N GLU A 177 26.56 -13.78 -11.44
CA GLU A 177 25.44 -14.67 -11.77
C GLU A 177 24.89 -15.54 -10.62
N SER A 178 23.60 -15.89 -10.76
CA SER A 178 22.90 -17.10 -10.32
C SER A 178 22.76 -17.31 -8.79
N GLU A 179 21.62 -17.73 -8.21
CA GLU A 179 20.66 -18.75 -8.63
C GLU A 179 19.24 -18.50 -8.10
N THR A 180 18.28 -18.95 -8.91
CA THR A 180 16.86 -19.17 -8.62
C THR A 180 16.62 -20.01 -7.38
N ASN A 181 15.76 -19.56 -6.47
CA ASN A 181 14.95 -20.48 -5.66
C ASN A 181 13.63 -19.84 -5.22
N ALA A 182 12.56 -20.31 -5.87
CA ALA A 182 11.18 -20.08 -5.50
C ALA A 182 10.94 -20.56 -4.06
N LYS A 183 10.53 -19.65 -3.17
CA LYS A 183 10.05 -20.02 -1.82
C LYS A 183 8.54 -19.87 -1.77
N LYS A 184 7.89 -21.03 -1.69
CA LYS A 184 6.49 -21.26 -1.31
C LYS A 184 6.10 -20.39 -0.11
N ALA A 185 4.93 -19.75 -0.21
CA ALA A 185 4.28 -19.07 0.89
C ALA A 185 3.95 -20.07 2.01
N THR A 186 4.47 -19.81 3.20
CA THR A 186 4.12 -20.52 4.44
C THR A 186 2.78 -19.96 4.96
N PRO A 187 1.84 -20.78 5.47
CA PRO A 187 0.57 -20.29 6.02
C PRO A 187 0.79 -19.44 7.27
N LEU A 188 0.08 -18.32 7.40
CA LEU A 188 0.09 -17.44 8.57
C LEU A 188 -0.54 -18.16 9.80
N PRO A 189 0.06 -18.10 11.01
CA PRO A 189 -0.49 -18.72 12.22
C PRO A 189 -1.74 -18.01 12.79
N GLU A 190 -2.53 -18.78 13.54
CA GLU A 190 -3.89 -18.59 14.07
C GLU A 190 -4.15 -17.37 15.00
N TYR A 191 -3.21 -16.44 15.19
CA TYR A 191 -3.35 -15.32 16.14
C TYR A 191 -4.04 -14.06 15.57
N ALA A 192 -4.45 -14.07 14.30
CA ALA A 192 -4.89 -12.86 13.57
C ALA A 192 -6.39 -12.81 13.20
N GLN A 193 -7.27 -13.62 13.81
CA GLN A 193 -8.65 -13.79 13.33
C GLN A 193 -9.73 -12.95 14.05
N LYS A 194 -9.62 -11.61 14.07
CA LYS A 194 -10.76 -10.74 14.46
C LYS A 194 -10.92 -9.44 13.68
N TYR A 195 -9.96 -9.08 12.82
CA TYR A 195 -9.97 -7.88 11.98
C TYR A 195 -9.52 -8.22 10.57
N ASN A 196 -9.96 -7.43 9.59
CA ASN A 196 -9.26 -7.33 8.32
C ASN A 196 -7.91 -6.66 8.59
N ILE A 197 -6.84 -7.19 8.00
CA ILE A 197 -5.46 -6.81 8.32
C ILE A 197 -4.77 -6.19 7.11
N SER A 198 -3.85 -5.26 7.37
CA SER A 198 -2.93 -4.65 6.41
C SER A 198 -1.47 -4.87 6.86
N SER A 199 -0.54 -4.53 5.98
CA SER A 199 0.89 -4.50 6.27
C SER A 199 1.43 -3.08 6.22
N LEU A 200 2.30 -2.73 7.15
CA LEU A 200 2.92 -1.41 7.25
C LEU A 200 4.44 -1.57 7.26
N HIS A 201 5.14 -0.78 6.45
CA HIS A 201 6.60 -0.72 6.46
C HIS A 201 7.04 0.69 6.84
N LEU A 202 7.90 0.80 7.85
CA LEU A 202 8.48 2.06 8.31
C LEU A 202 9.99 1.96 8.33
N SER A 203 10.68 3.05 8.02
CA SER A 203 12.13 3.11 8.07
C SER A 203 12.61 4.40 8.70
N SER A 204 13.69 4.33 9.49
CA SER A 204 14.33 5.51 10.05
C SER A 204 15.83 5.33 10.26
N GLU A 205 16.58 6.37 9.91
CA GLU A 205 18.04 6.45 10.07
C GLU A 205 18.40 6.87 11.50
N PHE A 206 19.38 6.20 12.11
CA PHE A 206 19.92 6.51 13.42
C PHE A 206 21.45 6.67 13.37
N ASN A 207 21.98 7.75 13.92
CA ASN A 207 23.42 8.05 14.03
C ASN A 207 24.06 7.26 15.18
N THR A 208 23.96 5.93 15.13
CA THR A 208 24.50 5.02 16.15
C THR A 208 24.80 3.66 15.51
N SER A 209 25.47 2.77 16.24
CA SER A 209 25.67 1.39 15.78
C SER A 209 24.42 0.53 15.99
N ALA A 210 24.24 -0.47 15.15
CA ALA A 210 23.20 -1.48 15.24
C ALA A 210 23.22 -2.19 16.58
N GLU A 211 24.40 -2.38 17.18
CA GLU A 211 24.55 -2.90 18.54
C GLU A 211 23.89 -2.00 19.58
N GLN A 212 24.20 -0.69 19.57
CA GLN A 212 23.59 0.24 20.52
C GLN A 212 22.08 0.35 20.32
N LEU A 213 21.61 0.30 19.08
CA LEU A 213 20.20 0.35 18.74
C LEU A 213 19.47 -0.93 19.18
N TYR A 214 20.09 -2.09 18.98
CA TYR A 214 19.61 -3.40 19.42
C TYR A 214 19.43 -3.46 20.95
N ILE A 215 20.44 -3.02 21.70
CA ILE A 215 20.37 -2.93 23.16
C ILE A 215 19.27 -1.95 23.58
N THR A 216 19.12 -0.83 22.88
CA THR A 216 18.10 0.20 23.22
C THR A 216 16.66 -0.30 23.08
N LEU A 217 16.41 -1.27 22.20
CA LEU A 217 15.09 -1.88 22.01
C LEU A 217 14.77 -3.01 23.00
N LEU A 218 15.78 -3.63 23.62
CA LEU A 218 15.62 -4.85 24.43
C LEU A 218 16.00 -4.68 25.91
N ASP A 219 16.91 -3.76 26.23
CA ASP A 219 17.36 -3.52 27.59
C ASP A 219 16.29 -2.77 28.40
N PRO A 220 15.84 -3.30 29.54
CA PRO A 220 14.77 -2.68 30.34
C PRO A 220 15.06 -1.25 30.78
N GLN A 221 16.32 -0.95 31.13
CA GLN A 221 16.70 0.39 31.57
C GLN A 221 16.61 1.37 30.40
N ARG A 222 17.16 1.01 29.24
CA ARG A 222 17.07 1.86 28.05
C ARG A 222 15.64 2.04 27.56
N VAL A 223 14.86 0.96 27.58
CA VAL A 223 13.44 0.97 27.21
C VAL A 223 12.64 1.90 28.11
N SER A 224 12.92 1.90 29.42
CA SER A 224 12.27 2.81 30.36
C SER A 224 12.52 4.29 30.07
N LEU A 225 13.69 4.62 29.52
CA LEU A 225 14.06 6.00 29.22
C LEU A 225 13.27 6.56 28.03
N TRP A 226 13.21 5.85 26.90
CA TRP A 226 12.53 6.37 25.71
C TRP A 226 11.00 6.19 25.77
N THR A 227 10.49 5.19 26.49
CA THR A 227 9.04 5.04 26.74
C THR A 227 8.54 5.96 27.85
N ARG A 228 9.45 6.55 28.65
CA ARG A 228 9.16 7.37 29.84
C ARG A 228 8.35 6.63 30.92
N SER A 229 8.39 5.30 30.91
CA SER A 229 7.71 4.44 31.89
C SER A 229 8.49 3.14 32.06
N PRO A 230 8.60 2.56 33.27
CA PRO A 230 9.20 1.24 33.44
C PRO A 230 8.45 0.19 32.60
N PRO A 231 9.14 -0.63 31.79
CA PRO A 231 8.46 -1.69 31.03
C PRO A 231 7.97 -2.79 31.99
N GLY A 232 6.78 -3.32 31.73
CA GLY A 232 6.20 -4.46 32.46
C GLY A 232 6.74 -5.77 31.91
N GLY A 233 8.00 -6.08 32.18
CA GLY A 233 8.75 -7.15 31.50
C GLY A 233 9.71 -6.55 30.47
N ILE A 234 9.98 -7.26 29.38
CA ILE A 234 11.09 -7.06 28.42
C ILE A 234 12.44 -7.59 28.92
N GLU A 235 12.98 -8.56 28.20
CA GLU A 235 14.32 -9.11 28.39
C GLU A 235 14.83 -9.54 27.00
N PRO A 236 16.14 -9.53 26.73
CA PRO A 236 16.71 -10.01 25.47
C PRO A 236 16.67 -11.56 25.37
N LYS A 237 15.48 -12.13 25.53
CA LYS A 237 15.22 -13.57 25.54
C LYS A 237 13.99 -13.90 24.71
N VAL A 238 14.12 -14.90 23.83
CA VAL A 238 13.01 -15.42 23.05
C VAL A 238 11.91 -15.94 23.99
N GLY A 239 10.67 -15.54 23.74
CA GLY A 239 9.51 -15.85 24.55
C GLY A 239 9.27 -14.90 25.72
N ALA A 240 10.13 -13.90 25.95
CA ALA A 240 9.88 -12.87 26.95
C ALA A 240 8.68 -12.00 26.56
N GLU A 241 7.78 -11.79 27.52
CA GLU A 241 6.63 -10.89 27.39
C GLU A 241 7.01 -9.49 27.87
N PHE A 242 6.38 -8.48 27.29
CA PHE A 242 6.64 -7.09 27.63
C PHE A 242 5.36 -6.26 27.60
N LYS A 243 5.36 -5.21 28.43
CA LYS A 243 4.38 -4.13 28.39
C LYS A 243 5.08 -2.80 28.32
N LEU A 244 4.76 -1.97 27.34
CA LEU A 244 5.35 -0.64 27.15
C LEU A 244 4.31 0.45 27.37
N PHE A 245 4.77 1.68 27.59
CA PHE A 245 3.94 2.87 27.79
C PHE A 245 2.86 2.70 28.87
N GLY A 246 3.26 2.17 30.04
CA GLY A 246 2.34 1.92 31.15
C GLY A 246 1.24 0.89 30.86
N GLY A 247 1.46 -0.04 29.92
CA GLY A 247 0.48 -1.06 29.53
C GLY A 247 -0.39 -0.67 28.33
N GLY A 248 -0.11 0.46 27.67
CA GLY A 248 -0.75 0.81 26.39
C GLY A 248 -0.36 -0.11 25.24
N VAL A 249 0.82 -0.72 25.34
CA VAL A 249 1.36 -1.68 24.36
C VAL A 249 1.74 -2.97 25.08
N GLU A 250 1.40 -4.10 24.49
CA GLU A 250 1.75 -5.43 25.00
C GLU A 250 2.29 -6.29 23.87
N GLY A 251 3.16 -7.24 24.21
CA GLY A 251 3.78 -8.09 23.20
C GLY A 251 4.67 -9.19 23.75
N LYS A 252 5.25 -9.94 22.82
CA LYS A 252 6.12 -11.10 23.11
C LYS A 252 7.20 -11.24 22.07
N ILE A 253 8.44 -11.48 22.51
CA ILE A 253 9.57 -11.68 21.61
C ILE A 253 9.50 -13.09 21.00
N LEU A 254 9.56 -13.17 19.66
CA LEU A 254 9.49 -14.44 18.92
C LEU A 254 10.87 -14.92 18.47
N ARG A 255 11.73 -14.00 18.02
CA ARG A 255 13.06 -14.33 17.52
C ARG A 255 14.01 -13.16 17.70
N LEU A 256 15.25 -13.47 18.02
CA LEU A 256 16.34 -12.52 18.18
C LEU A 256 17.53 -12.96 17.34
N VAL A 257 18.03 -12.06 16.48
CA VAL A 257 19.31 -12.18 15.80
C VAL A 257 20.13 -10.98 16.23
N GLU A 258 21.18 -11.23 17.00
CA GLU A 258 22.01 -10.20 17.62
C GLU A 258 22.46 -9.15 16.60
N ASN A 259 22.22 -7.88 16.92
CA ASN A 259 22.59 -6.70 16.15
C ASN A 259 22.04 -6.64 14.71
N LYS A 260 21.07 -7.50 14.35
CA LYS A 260 20.49 -7.56 12.99
C LYS A 260 18.98 -7.56 12.97
N GLU A 261 18.33 -8.45 13.70
CA GLU A 261 16.88 -8.63 13.59
C GLU A 261 16.22 -8.87 14.95
N ILE A 262 15.06 -8.25 15.17
CA ILE A 262 14.21 -8.49 16.32
C ILE A 262 12.79 -8.75 15.80
N GLU A 263 12.29 -9.95 16.03
CA GLU A 263 10.92 -10.35 15.68
C GLU A 263 10.08 -10.44 16.95
N MET A 264 8.95 -9.75 16.99
CA MET A 264 8.05 -9.74 18.15
C MET A 264 6.58 -9.65 17.74
N LEU A 265 5.71 -10.17 18.59
CA LEU A 265 4.29 -9.84 18.60
C LEU A 265 4.09 -8.52 19.33
N TRP A 266 3.20 -7.70 18.82
CA TRP A 266 2.90 -6.37 19.33
C TRP A 266 1.41 -6.07 19.18
N ARG A 267 0.81 -5.41 20.16
CA ARG A 267 -0.57 -4.91 20.06
C ARG A 267 -0.78 -3.67 20.90
N LEU A 268 -1.78 -2.88 20.51
CA LEU A 268 -2.38 -1.90 21.40
C LEU A 268 -3.37 -2.58 22.36
N SER A 269 -3.41 -2.10 23.60
CA SER A 269 -4.39 -2.58 24.59
C SER A 269 -5.83 -2.17 24.24
N SER A 270 -6.01 -1.15 23.40
CA SER A 270 -7.31 -0.73 22.86
C SER A 270 -7.88 -1.70 21.82
N TRP A 271 -7.07 -2.54 21.19
CA TRP A 271 -7.52 -3.51 20.20
C TRP A 271 -8.21 -4.71 20.86
N LYS A 272 -9.10 -5.41 20.12
CA LYS A 272 -9.77 -6.62 20.63
C LYS A 272 -8.76 -7.62 21.18
N GLU A 273 -9.15 -8.24 22.28
CA GLU A 273 -8.34 -9.24 22.94
C GLU A 273 -8.00 -10.42 22.01
N GLY A 274 -6.71 -10.76 22.00
CA GLY A 274 -6.13 -11.81 21.18
C GLY A 274 -5.62 -11.37 19.82
N HIS A 275 -5.82 -10.11 19.41
CA HIS A 275 -5.28 -9.61 18.14
C HIS A 275 -3.86 -9.05 18.33
N TYR A 276 -2.90 -9.66 17.64
CA TYR A 276 -1.50 -9.22 17.62
C TYR A 276 -1.03 -8.95 16.19
N VAL A 277 -0.12 -8.00 16.06
CA VAL A 277 0.65 -7.71 14.87
C VAL A 277 2.02 -8.33 15.03
N LYS A 278 2.54 -8.95 13.98
CA LYS A 278 3.94 -9.38 13.94
C LYS A 278 4.80 -8.25 13.41
N ILE A 279 5.76 -7.83 14.22
CA ILE A 279 6.71 -6.77 13.91
C ILE A 279 8.10 -7.38 13.77
N LEU A 280 8.78 -7.00 12.69
CA LEU A 280 10.17 -7.36 12.41
C LEU A 280 10.99 -6.08 12.27
N PHE A 281 11.85 -5.83 13.25
CA PHE A 281 12.88 -4.82 13.17
C PHE A 281 14.10 -5.41 12.45
N LYS A 282 14.60 -4.72 11.43
CA LYS A 282 15.87 -5.02 10.76
C LYS A 282 16.81 -3.85 10.97
N LEU A 283 18.01 -4.12 11.47
CA LEU A 283 19.05 -3.15 11.75
C LEU A 283 20.14 -3.29 10.70
N ASN A 284 20.15 -2.37 9.74
CA ASN A 284 21.10 -2.34 8.66
C ASN A 284 22.23 -1.35 8.98
N GLN A 285 23.35 -1.87 9.50
CA GLN A 285 24.53 -1.07 9.85
C GLN A 285 25.21 -0.51 8.59
N GLY A 286 25.23 0.82 8.46
CA GLY A 286 26.06 1.56 7.51
C GLY A 286 27.39 2.00 8.13
N GLN A 287 28.11 2.92 7.46
CA GLN A 287 29.43 3.37 7.93
C GLN A 287 29.37 4.23 9.20
N ASN A 288 28.43 5.18 9.27
CA ASN A 288 28.27 6.11 10.41
C ASN A 288 26.86 6.10 11.00
N GLU A 289 25.94 5.38 10.38
CA GLU A 289 24.52 5.36 10.71
C GLU A 289 23.98 3.93 10.58
N THR A 290 22.88 3.66 11.25
CA THR A 290 22.13 2.41 11.15
C THR A 290 20.72 2.73 10.67
N LEU A 291 20.30 2.08 9.60
CA LEU A 291 18.91 2.14 9.15
C LEU A 291 18.11 1.08 9.92
N MET A 292 17.07 1.52 10.63
CA MET A 292 16.10 0.62 11.25
C MET A 292 14.87 0.53 10.36
N ASP A 293 14.68 -0.63 9.74
CA ASP A 293 13.46 -0.97 9.02
C ASP A 293 12.52 -1.75 9.95
N VAL A 294 11.23 -1.44 9.89
CA VAL A 294 10.19 -2.03 10.72
C VAL A 294 9.08 -2.50 9.82
N ASP A 295 9.04 -3.82 9.61
CA ASP A 295 7.96 -4.50 8.88
C ASP A 295 6.89 -4.94 9.87
N MET A 296 5.65 -4.54 9.64
CA MET A 296 4.50 -4.94 10.45
C MET A 296 3.51 -5.69 9.58
N ASN A 297 3.10 -6.87 10.02
CA ASN A 297 2.07 -7.67 9.36
C ASN A 297 0.97 -8.00 10.36
N GLY A 298 -0.26 -7.63 10.01
CA GLY A 298 -1.43 -7.90 10.84
C GLY A 298 -2.08 -6.64 11.41
N VAL A 299 -1.75 -5.43 10.94
CA VAL A 299 -2.31 -4.18 11.48
C VAL A 299 -3.79 -4.11 11.13
N PRO A 300 -4.71 -3.83 12.07
CA PRO A 300 -6.12 -3.64 11.74
C PRO A 300 -6.31 -2.51 10.73
N ILE A 301 -7.15 -2.75 9.73
CA ILE A 301 -7.51 -1.70 8.76
C ILE A 301 -8.15 -0.51 9.48
N GLY A 302 -7.68 0.69 9.17
CA GLY A 302 -8.08 1.97 9.76
C GLY A 302 -7.21 2.43 10.94
N GLU A 303 -6.32 1.57 11.43
CA GLU A 303 -5.39 1.89 12.51
C GLU A 303 -3.96 2.17 11.99
N GLU A 304 -3.72 2.12 10.68
CA GLU A 304 -2.40 2.27 10.08
C GLU A 304 -1.76 3.62 10.40
N GLU A 305 -2.49 4.73 10.25
CA GLU A 305 -1.97 6.07 10.55
C GLU A 305 -1.70 6.23 12.05
N LEU A 306 -2.52 5.62 12.91
CA LEU A 306 -2.30 5.62 14.35
C LEU A 306 -1.03 4.85 14.72
N VAL A 307 -0.85 3.66 14.13
CA VAL A 307 0.34 2.82 14.34
C VAL A 307 1.58 3.50 13.77
N GLU A 308 1.52 4.03 12.55
CA GLU A 308 2.61 4.79 11.92
C GLU A 308 3.01 6.01 12.76
N GLY A 309 2.04 6.82 13.19
CA GLY A 309 2.27 7.97 14.06
C GLY A 309 2.89 7.57 15.39
N ASN A 310 2.37 6.50 16.03
CA ASN A 310 2.95 5.96 17.26
C ASN A 310 4.40 5.51 17.06
N PHE A 311 4.73 4.83 15.96
CA PHE A 311 6.10 4.41 15.70
C PHE A 311 7.03 5.59 15.39
N LYS A 312 6.59 6.56 14.57
CA LYS A 312 7.38 7.75 14.28
C LYS A 312 7.65 8.60 15.53
N ASP A 313 6.62 8.90 16.31
CA ASP A 313 6.76 9.81 17.46
C ASP A 313 7.23 9.10 18.73
N LYS A 314 6.67 7.94 19.06
CA LYS A 314 6.93 7.27 20.35
C LYS A 314 8.07 6.27 20.31
N TYR A 315 8.44 5.74 19.14
CA TYR A 315 9.62 4.88 18.99
C TYR A 315 10.78 5.69 18.40
N PHE A 316 10.71 6.06 17.12
CA PHE A 316 11.86 6.61 16.42
C PHE A 316 12.31 7.95 17.00
N ARG A 317 11.38 8.92 17.08
CA ARG A 317 11.68 10.25 17.61
C ARG A 317 12.08 10.19 19.08
N ALA A 318 11.38 9.40 19.90
CA ALA A 318 11.71 9.26 21.32
C ALA A 318 13.11 8.68 21.53
N ILE A 319 13.48 7.62 20.78
CA ILE A 319 14.84 7.03 20.83
C ILE A 319 15.89 8.05 20.38
N LYS A 320 15.65 8.77 19.28
CA LYS A 320 16.56 9.82 18.79
C LYS A 320 16.79 10.92 19.83
N LEU A 321 15.71 11.43 20.44
CA LEU A 321 15.80 12.47 21.47
C LEU A 321 16.48 11.99 22.75
N THR A 322 16.20 10.76 23.18
CA THR A 322 16.64 10.24 24.48
C THR A 322 18.12 9.90 24.47
N PHE A 323 18.61 9.31 23.39
CA PHE A 323 20.00 8.83 23.29
C PHE A 323 20.87 9.64 22.35
N GLY A 324 20.32 10.69 21.72
CA GLY A 324 21.05 11.52 20.75
C GLY A 324 21.37 10.81 19.45
N PHE A 325 20.63 9.74 19.10
CA PHE A 325 20.88 8.91 17.92
C PHE A 325 20.42 9.54 16.59
N GLY A 326 20.29 10.86 16.49
CA GLY A 326 19.97 11.51 15.22
C GLY A 326 19.31 12.89 15.39
N ALA A 327 19.25 13.63 14.28
CA ALA A 327 18.54 14.91 14.23
C ALA A 327 17.03 14.68 14.28
N VAL A 328 16.34 15.55 15.02
CA VAL A 328 14.88 15.57 15.14
C VAL A 328 14.41 16.88 14.55
N LEU A 329 14.12 16.86 13.24
CA LEU A 329 13.55 18.00 12.51
C LEU A 329 12.04 17.84 12.37
#